data_AF-A0A031HIM1-F1
#
_entry.id   AF-A0A031HIM1-F1
#
_cell.length_a   1.000
_cell.length_b   1.000
_cell.length_c   1.000
_cell.angle_alpha   90.00
_cell.angle_beta   90.00
_cell.angle_gamma   90.00
#
_symmetry.space_group_name_H-M   'P 1'
#
loop_
_entity.id
_entity.type
_entity.pdbx_description
1 polymer ?
#
loop_
_entity_poly.entity_id
_entity_poly.type
_entity_poly.pdbx_seq_one_letter_code
_entity_poly.pdbx_strand_id
1 'polypeptide(L)'
;MPLRHYAVGKPWGKALILPSLAAAVPAALPAAGGHIRFADLGLHPDVFSIGFFTLRWYSLAYIAGILVGWWYLLKLLAQPGAPMARRHADDLVFYATLGIILGGRIGYVLFYAPEMILHPIRILRLWDGGMSFHGGVIGTSIGIILFARKHKLDWLRVHDYIACVVPFGLFFGRLANFVNGELWGKPADVPWAIVFERTVPFDVPEPARHPSQLYEAGLEGIVLFAILWFAFWRTKARYQPGKLVGLFVLGYGIARFIVEFFREPDAQFRGSWVEATGIHMGQWLCLPMIAGGLYLVLTAPGRRTRVEPIAGTESVA
;
A
#
# COMPACT_ATOMS: atom_id res chain seq x y z
N MET A 1 30.77 34.64 10.45
CA MET A 1 31.10 33.71 11.55
C MET A 1 29.78 33.16 12.10
N PRO A 2 29.30 31.98 11.66
CA PRO A 2 28.03 31.44 12.12
C PRO A 2 28.22 30.36 13.20
N LEU A 3 27.40 30.42 14.24
CA LEU A 3 27.27 29.43 15.31
C LEU A 3 25.89 28.74 15.23
N ARG A 4 25.93 27.44 14.93
CA ARG A 4 25.39 26.31 15.70
C ARG A 4 23.88 26.17 16.07
N HIS A 5 23.44 24.93 15.82
CA HIS A 5 22.53 24.05 16.59
C HIS A 5 21.03 23.97 16.23
N TYR A 6 20.69 22.92 15.46
CA TYR A 6 19.54 22.04 15.76
C TYR A 6 20.00 20.58 15.66
N ALA A 7 19.83 19.83 16.76
CA ALA A 7 20.22 18.44 16.98
C ALA A 7 19.40 17.48 16.08
N VAL A 8 19.99 16.60 15.27
CA VAL A 8 20.55 15.27 15.58
C VAL A 8 19.67 14.44 16.53
N GLY A 9 18.70 13.71 15.97
CA GLY A 9 18.11 12.54 16.62
C GLY A 9 19.09 11.37 16.59
N LYS A 10 19.31 10.74 17.75
CA LYS A 10 20.23 9.60 17.95
C LYS A 10 19.82 8.36 17.13
N PRO A 11 20.78 7.59 16.59
CA PRO A 11 20.53 6.25 16.08
C PRO A 11 20.49 5.24 17.24
N TRP A 12 19.48 4.37 17.25
CA TRP A 12 19.40 3.23 18.16
C TRP A 12 20.16 2.04 17.56
N GLY A 13 20.97 1.38 18.40
CA GLY A 13 21.52 0.04 18.12
C GLY A 13 23.00 0.00 17.76
N LYS A 14 23.88 -0.02 18.77
CA LYS A 14 25.24 -0.57 18.61
C LYS A 14 25.13 -2.09 18.43
N ALA A 15 25.13 -2.56 17.19
CA ALA A 15 25.45 -3.95 16.89
C ALA A 15 26.98 -4.10 16.88
N LEU A 16 27.48 -5.11 17.58
CA LEU A 16 28.89 -5.50 17.59
C LEU A 16 29.38 -5.71 16.15
N ILE A 17 30.37 -4.93 15.74
CA ILE A 17 31.13 -5.12 14.51
C ILE A 17 32.16 -6.23 14.79
N LEU A 18 31.91 -7.43 14.27
CA LEU A 18 32.98 -8.39 13.96
C LEU A 18 33.37 -8.19 12.48
N PRO A 19 34.67 -8.17 12.13
CA PRO A 19 35.15 -7.85 10.80
C PRO A 19 35.11 -9.10 9.90
N SER A 20 34.20 -9.11 8.93
CA SER A 20 34.29 -9.95 7.74
C SER A 20 33.55 -9.32 6.55
N LEU A 21 33.87 -8.05 6.28
CA LEU A 21 33.50 -7.39 5.02
C LEU A 21 34.50 -7.76 3.92
N ALA A 22 34.45 -9.00 3.48
CA ALA A 22 35.09 -9.46 2.24
C ALA A 22 34.32 -10.66 1.68
N ALA A 23 33.06 -10.45 1.29
CA ALA A 23 32.33 -11.44 0.52
C ALA A 23 31.38 -10.73 -0.47
N ALA A 24 31.74 -10.87 -1.76
CA ALA A 24 31.01 -10.50 -2.97
C ALA A 24 30.68 -9.01 -3.15
N VAL A 25 31.66 -8.25 -3.64
CA VAL A 25 31.38 -7.08 -4.49
C VAL A 25 30.64 -7.62 -5.72
N PRO A 26 29.39 -7.20 -6.01
CA PRO A 26 28.74 -7.61 -7.25
C PRO A 26 29.58 -7.12 -8.42
N ALA A 27 29.57 -7.87 -9.52
CA ALA A 27 30.10 -7.45 -10.81
C ALA A 27 29.78 -5.95 -11.06
N ALA A 28 30.78 -5.21 -11.55
CA ALA A 28 30.77 -3.75 -11.75
C ALA A 28 29.36 -3.16 -11.79
N LEU A 29 29.01 -2.38 -10.75
CA LEU A 29 27.76 -1.62 -10.74
C LEU A 29 27.70 -0.85 -12.06
N PRO A 30 26.61 -0.97 -12.83
CA PRO A 30 26.50 -0.34 -14.14
C PRO A 30 26.81 1.15 -13.97
N ALA A 31 27.75 1.64 -14.77
CA ALA A 31 28.19 3.02 -14.70
C ALA A 31 26.97 3.93 -14.89
N ALA A 32 26.82 4.95 -14.04
CA ALA A 32 25.75 5.94 -14.11
C ALA A 32 25.72 6.76 -15.42
N GLY A 33 26.58 6.46 -16.39
CA GLY A 33 26.62 7.11 -17.69
C GLY A 33 25.44 6.70 -18.56
N GLY A 34 24.48 7.61 -18.74
CA GLY A 34 23.35 7.45 -19.67
C GLY A 34 21.99 7.21 -19.01
N HIS A 35 21.94 6.92 -17.71
CA HIS A 35 20.68 6.76 -16.96
C HIS A 35 20.18 8.10 -16.42
N ILE A 36 18.86 8.24 -16.28
CA ILE A 36 18.23 9.45 -15.71
C ILE A 36 18.64 9.57 -14.24
N ARG A 37 19.10 10.75 -13.83
CA ARG A 37 19.32 11.06 -12.41
C ARG A 37 18.04 11.62 -11.82
N PHE A 38 17.64 11.10 -10.66
CA PHE A 38 16.41 11.54 -10.00
C PHE A 38 16.42 13.05 -9.69
N ALA A 39 17.59 13.59 -9.35
CA ALA A 39 17.81 15.02 -9.12
C ALA A 39 17.42 15.90 -10.32
N ASP A 40 17.66 15.41 -11.54
CA ASP A 40 17.40 16.15 -12.79
C ASP A 40 15.89 16.29 -13.06
N LEU A 41 15.03 15.52 -12.38
CA LEU A 41 13.58 15.63 -12.47
C LEU A 41 13.02 16.84 -11.71
N GLY A 42 13.82 17.47 -10.84
CA GLY A 42 13.38 18.63 -10.05
C GLY A 42 12.24 18.32 -9.07
N LEU A 43 12.08 17.06 -8.67
CA LEU A 43 11.05 16.62 -7.74
C LEU A 43 11.49 16.88 -6.30
N HIS A 44 10.57 17.40 -5.50
CA HIS A 44 10.78 17.65 -4.08
C HIS A 44 9.62 17.05 -3.27
N PRO A 45 9.86 16.43 -2.10
CA PRO A 45 8.80 15.80 -1.29
C PRO A 45 7.77 16.79 -0.75
N ASP A 46 8.18 18.05 -0.61
CA ASP A 46 7.34 19.14 -0.14
C ASP A 46 6.76 19.91 -1.33
N VAL A 47 5.44 20.14 -1.29
CA VAL A 47 4.72 20.98 -2.25
C VAL A 47 5.02 22.44 -1.97
N PHE A 48 4.86 22.84 -0.70
CA PHE A 48 5.27 24.14 -0.18
C PHE A 48 5.41 24.08 1.34
N SER A 49 6.17 25.04 1.89
CA SER A 49 6.37 25.21 3.32
C SER A 49 6.13 26.68 3.72
N ILE A 50 5.35 26.88 4.79
CA ILE A 50 5.07 28.18 5.40
C ILE A 50 5.52 28.17 6.87
N GLY A 51 6.81 28.00 7.12
CA GLY A 51 7.44 28.04 8.44
C GLY A 51 6.98 26.92 9.39
N PHE A 52 5.79 27.03 9.97
CA PHE A 52 5.22 26.08 10.93
C PHE A 52 4.47 24.91 10.27
N PHE A 53 4.19 24.99 8.97
CA PHE A 53 3.45 23.98 8.23
C PHE A 53 4.12 23.66 6.89
N THR A 54 4.20 22.36 6.58
CA THR A 54 4.71 21.83 5.32
C THR A 54 3.66 20.93 4.70
N LEU A 55 3.22 21.27 3.50
CA LEU A 55 2.35 20.40 2.72
C LEU A 55 3.22 19.42 1.93
N ARG A 56 3.06 18.12 2.17
CA ARG A 56 3.80 17.06 1.47
C ARG A 56 2.96 16.43 0.36
N TRP A 57 3.62 15.93 -0.68
CA TRP A 57 2.95 15.18 -1.75
C TRP A 57 2.20 13.95 -1.24
N TYR A 58 2.69 13.31 -0.19
CA TYR A 58 1.98 12.22 0.47
C TYR A 58 0.59 12.62 0.96
N SER A 59 0.48 13.77 1.62
CA SER A 59 -0.80 14.27 2.14
C SER A 59 -1.78 14.48 0.99
N LEU A 60 -1.32 15.07 -0.11
CA LEU A 60 -2.13 15.26 -1.30
C LEU A 60 -2.50 13.94 -1.98
N ALA A 61 -1.59 12.98 -2.06
CA ALA A 61 -1.84 11.66 -2.62
C ALA A 61 -2.92 10.90 -1.83
N TYR A 62 -2.88 10.94 -0.49
CA TYR A 62 -3.91 10.34 0.34
C TYR A 62 -5.26 11.04 0.17
N ILE A 63 -5.28 12.37 0.17
CA ILE A 63 -6.51 13.14 -0.07
C ILE A 63 -7.08 12.81 -1.45
N ALA A 64 -6.26 12.82 -2.50
CA ALA A 64 -6.68 12.47 -3.86
C ALA A 64 -7.23 11.04 -3.94
N GLY A 65 -6.55 10.07 -3.32
CA GLY A 65 -7.02 8.69 -3.26
C GLY A 65 -8.38 8.55 -2.58
N ILE A 66 -8.60 9.25 -1.45
CA ILE A 66 -9.87 9.25 -0.74
C ILE A 66 -10.97 9.93 -1.57
N LEU A 67 -10.71 11.11 -2.13
CA LEU A 67 -11.71 11.87 -2.89
C LEU A 67 -12.13 11.17 -4.18
N VAL A 68 -11.15 10.68 -4.96
CA VAL A 68 -11.43 9.94 -6.20
C VAL A 68 -12.08 8.60 -5.88
N GLY A 69 -11.61 7.91 -4.84
CA GLY A 69 -12.20 6.65 -4.37
C GLY A 69 -13.65 6.82 -3.91
N TRP A 70 -13.95 7.85 -3.12
CA TRP A 70 -15.31 8.18 -2.68
C TRP A 70 -16.20 8.56 -3.87
N TRP A 71 -15.73 9.42 -4.77
CA TRP A 71 -16.46 9.78 -5.99
C TRP A 71 -16.80 8.54 -6.83
N TYR A 72 -15.83 7.64 -7.04
CA TYR A 72 -16.06 6.42 -7.80
C TYR A 72 -16.98 5.47 -7.06
N LEU A 73 -16.86 5.33 -5.73
CA LEU A 73 -17.79 4.55 -4.91
C LEU A 73 -19.24 5.01 -5.12
N LEU A 74 -19.49 6.33 -5.13
CA LEU A 74 -20.82 6.87 -5.40
C LEU A 74 -21.36 6.47 -6.77
N LYS A 75 -20.50 6.35 -7.80
CA LYS A 75 -20.88 5.83 -9.12
C LYS A 75 -21.25 4.35 -9.07
N LEU A 76 -20.53 3.55 -8.29
CA LEU A 76 -20.85 2.13 -8.07
C LEU A 76 -22.18 1.98 -7.32
N LEU A 77 -22.41 2.77 -6.27
CA LEU A 77 -23.64 2.71 -5.46
C LEU A 77 -24.90 3.16 -6.19
N ALA A 78 -24.76 3.94 -7.26
CA ALA A 78 -25.88 4.32 -8.13
C ALA A 78 -26.40 3.15 -8.99
N GLN A 79 -25.76 1.98 -8.94
CA GLN A 79 -26.12 0.83 -9.76
C GLN A 79 -27.11 -0.11 -9.04
N PRO A 80 -27.99 -0.81 -9.79
CA PRO A 80 -28.91 -1.78 -9.22
C PRO A 80 -28.19 -2.90 -8.48
N GLY A 81 -28.68 -3.20 -7.27
CA GLY A 81 -28.08 -4.19 -6.39
C GLY A 81 -26.84 -3.67 -5.66
N ALA A 82 -26.70 -2.36 -5.43
CA ALA A 82 -25.71 -1.86 -4.47
C ALA A 82 -25.99 -2.41 -3.05
N PRO A 83 -24.98 -2.77 -2.25
CA PRO A 83 -25.16 -3.33 -0.92
C PRO A 83 -25.45 -2.26 0.14
N MET A 84 -25.43 -0.98 -0.23
CA MET A 84 -25.63 0.15 0.67
C MET A 84 -26.12 1.38 -0.09
N ALA A 85 -26.92 2.21 0.57
CA ALA A 85 -27.27 3.54 0.09
C ALA A 85 -26.10 4.53 0.14
N ARG A 86 -26.18 5.60 -0.66
CA ARG A 86 -25.21 6.71 -0.70
C ARG A 86 -24.92 7.32 0.67
N ARG A 87 -25.91 7.50 1.53
CA ARG A 87 -25.73 8.06 2.90
C ARG A 87 -24.75 7.25 3.75
N HIS A 88 -24.62 5.95 3.49
CA HIS A 88 -23.71 5.10 4.25
C HIS A 88 -22.26 5.22 3.77
N ALA A 89 -22.01 5.81 2.59
CA ALA A 89 -20.64 6.00 2.09
C ALA A 89 -19.84 6.97 2.97
N ASP A 90 -20.48 7.98 3.55
CA ASP A 90 -19.82 8.98 4.39
C ASP A 90 -19.45 8.37 5.75
N ASP A 91 -20.39 7.63 6.37
CA ASP A 91 -20.14 6.83 7.56
C ASP A 91 -19.01 5.82 7.32
N LEU A 92 -19.01 5.14 6.16
CA LEU A 92 -17.99 4.15 5.82
C LEU A 92 -16.57 4.75 5.82
N VAL A 93 -16.39 5.94 5.25
CA VAL A 93 -15.09 6.64 5.24
C VAL A 93 -14.63 6.90 6.68
N PHE A 94 -15.53 7.30 7.58
CA PHE A 94 -15.22 7.48 8.99
C PHE A 94 -14.76 6.17 9.66
N TYR A 95 -15.51 5.08 9.49
CA TYR A 95 -15.15 3.77 10.06
C TYR A 95 -13.82 3.22 9.49
N ALA A 96 -13.58 3.40 8.19
CA ALA A 96 -12.32 3.01 7.56
C ALA A 96 -11.15 3.84 8.09
N THR A 97 -11.34 5.16 8.26
CA THR A 97 -10.33 6.08 8.80
C THR A 97 -9.98 5.76 10.27
N LEU A 98 -10.99 5.48 11.10
CA LEU A 98 -10.72 5.02 12.47
C LEU A 98 -10.02 3.67 12.47
N GLY A 99 -10.46 2.74 11.61
CA GLY A 99 -9.86 1.41 11.48
C GLY A 99 -8.38 1.48 11.11
N ILE A 100 -8.00 2.28 10.12
CA ILE A 100 -6.60 2.41 9.70
C ILE A 100 -5.73 3.06 10.78
N ILE A 101 -6.23 4.10 11.46
CA ILE A 101 -5.48 4.81 12.50
C ILE A 101 -5.29 3.91 13.73
N LEU A 102 -6.38 3.36 14.26
CA LEU A 102 -6.33 2.52 15.46
C LEU A 102 -5.59 1.22 15.19
N GLY A 103 -5.93 0.53 14.10
CA GLY A 103 -5.27 -0.71 13.71
C GLY A 103 -3.79 -0.52 13.41
N GLY A 104 -3.43 0.54 12.68
CA GLY A 104 -2.04 0.84 12.36
C GLY A 104 -1.24 1.14 13.62
N ARG A 105 -1.80 1.89 14.57
CA ARG A 105 -1.12 2.21 15.82
C ARG A 105 -1.00 1.00 16.74
N ILE A 106 -2.08 0.25 16.94
CA ILE A 106 -2.08 -0.96 17.78
C ILE A 106 -1.11 -2.00 17.19
N GLY A 107 -1.16 -2.23 15.87
CA GLY A 107 -0.23 -3.14 15.20
C GLY A 107 1.23 -2.69 15.34
N TYR A 108 1.50 -1.37 15.34
CA TYR A 108 2.85 -0.87 15.58
C TYR A 108 3.33 -1.19 17.00
N VAL A 109 2.50 -0.90 18.00
CA VAL A 109 2.79 -1.20 19.41
C VAL A 109 3.03 -2.70 19.61
N LEU A 110 2.15 -3.56 19.08
CA LEU A 110 2.24 -5.01 19.33
C LEU A 110 3.45 -5.67 18.64
N PHE A 111 3.77 -5.27 17.40
CA PHE A 111 4.77 -5.98 16.60
C PHE A 111 6.16 -5.33 16.59
N TYR A 112 6.24 -4.02 16.82
CA TYR A 112 7.48 -3.27 16.63
C TYR A 112 7.95 -2.51 17.88
N ALA A 113 7.02 -2.12 18.77
CA ALA A 113 7.34 -1.31 19.96
C ALA A 113 6.52 -1.73 21.21
N PRO A 114 6.59 -2.99 21.66
CA PRO A 114 5.77 -3.49 22.77
C PRO A 114 6.05 -2.77 24.09
N GLU A 115 7.27 -2.24 24.29
CA GLU A 115 7.64 -1.43 25.45
C GLU A 115 6.82 -0.14 25.58
N MET A 116 6.19 0.33 24.49
CA MET A 116 5.30 1.50 24.52
C MET A 116 4.09 1.30 25.43
N ILE A 117 3.72 0.05 25.74
CA ILE A 117 2.64 -0.29 26.69
C ILE A 117 2.93 0.29 28.09
N LEU A 118 4.21 0.44 28.46
CA LEU A 118 4.63 1.04 29.74
C LEU A 118 4.47 2.57 29.77
N HIS A 119 4.19 3.20 28.62
CA HIS A 119 4.01 4.64 28.49
C HIS A 119 2.75 4.97 27.66
N PRO A 120 1.54 4.78 28.20
CA PRO A 120 0.28 4.81 27.43
C PRO A 120 0.03 6.10 26.63
N ILE A 121 0.49 7.25 27.13
CA ILE A 121 0.35 8.52 26.41
C ILE A 121 1.08 8.51 25.06
N ARG A 122 2.19 7.75 24.94
CA ARG A 122 2.92 7.61 23.68
C ARG A 122 2.10 6.87 22.64
N ILE A 123 1.21 5.96 23.04
CA ILE A 123 0.33 5.25 22.10
C ILE A 123 -0.56 6.25 21.33
N LEU A 124 -0.99 7.34 21.96
CA LEU A 124 -1.82 8.36 21.33
C LEU A 124 -1.05 9.38 20.48
N ARG A 125 0.28 9.45 20.61
CA ARG A 125 1.14 10.40 19.90
C ARG A 125 1.43 9.94 18.47
N LEU A 126 0.42 10.02 17.60
CA LEU A 126 0.52 9.60 16.20
C LEU A 126 1.53 10.43 15.39
N TRP A 127 1.81 11.67 15.81
CA TRP A 127 2.76 12.57 15.17
C TRP A 127 4.23 12.22 15.42
N ASP A 128 4.53 11.31 16.36
CA ASP A 128 5.89 10.78 16.53
C ASP A 128 6.24 9.73 15.43
N GLY A 129 5.28 9.42 14.54
CA GLY A 129 5.39 8.31 13.60
C GLY A 129 5.11 6.96 14.27
N GLY A 130 5.37 5.87 13.55
CA GLY A 130 5.15 4.50 14.02
C GLY A 130 3.73 4.01 13.73
N MET A 131 3.51 3.56 12.50
CA MET A 131 2.27 2.95 12.04
C MET A 131 2.58 1.62 11.35
N SER A 132 1.85 0.57 11.70
CA SER A 132 1.95 -0.73 11.06
C SER A 132 1.02 -0.80 9.85
N PHE A 133 1.57 -1.12 8.68
CA PHE A 133 0.77 -1.36 7.48
C PHE A 133 -0.22 -2.51 7.68
N HIS A 134 0.26 -3.67 8.17
CA HIS A 134 -0.58 -4.84 8.43
C HIS A 134 -1.67 -4.54 9.47
N GLY A 135 -1.31 -3.82 10.54
CA GLY A 135 -2.26 -3.35 11.54
C GLY A 135 -3.33 -2.44 10.92
N GLY A 136 -2.94 -1.54 10.02
CA GLY A 136 -3.85 -0.66 9.30
C GLY A 136 -4.83 -1.42 8.41
N VAL A 137 -4.36 -2.41 7.65
CA VAL A 137 -5.22 -3.27 6.79
C VAL A 137 -6.22 -4.06 7.62
N ILE A 138 -5.77 -4.70 8.71
CA ILE A 138 -6.63 -5.47 9.62
C ILE A 138 -7.65 -4.55 10.29
N GLY A 139 -7.21 -3.42 10.85
CA GLY A 139 -8.09 -2.45 11.50
C GLY A 139 -9.11 -1.85 10.56
N THR A 140 -8.73 -1.53 9.32
CA THR A 140 -9.66 -1.03 8.29
C THR A 140 -10.72 -2.09 7.96
N SER A 141 -10.29 -3.34 7.75
CA SER A 141 -11.21 -4.46 7.47
C SER A 141 -12.21 -4.68 8.62
N ILE A 142 -11.73 -4.66 9.87
CA ILE A 142 -12.59 -4.72 11.07
C ILE A 142 -13.54 -3.52 11.11
N GLY A 143 -13.05 -2.31 10.85
CA GLY A 143 -13.89 -1.09 10.82
C GLY A 143 -15.04 -1.21 9.81
N ILE A 144 -14.75 -1.73 8.61
CA ILE A 144 -15.76 -1.98 7.57
C ILE A 144 -16.75 -3.07 8.01
N ILE A 145 -16.28 -4.15 8.64
CA ILE A 145 -17.16 -5.21 9.17
C ILE A 145 -18.09 -4.66 10.24
N LEU A 146 -17.56 -3.85 11.18
CA LEU A 146 -18.33 -3.24 12.26
C LEU A 146 -19.38 -2.26 11.71
N PHE A 147 -18.99 -1.44 10.73
CA PHE A 147 -19.92 -0.59 9.98
C PHE A 147 -21.04 -1.41 9.34
N ALA A 148 -20.69 -2.43 8.56
CA ALA A 148 -21.69 -3.25 7.86
C ALA A 148 -22.66 -3.91 8.86
N ARG A 149 -22.15 -4.44 9.98
CA ARG A 149 -22.97 -5.01 11.04
C ARG A 149 -23.89 -3.99 11.70
N LYS A 150 -23.39 -2.79 12.04
CA LYS A 150 -24.19 -1.72 12.64
C LYS A 150 -25.37 -1.32 11.75
N HIS A 151 -25.15 -1.29 10.44
CA HIS A 151 -26.18 -0.93 9.45
C HIS A 151 -26.94 -2.13 8.88
N LYS A 152 -26.73 -3.35 9.41
CA LYS A 152 -27.36 -4.61 8.95
C LYS A 152 -27.14 -4.89 7.46
N LEU A 153 -25.96 -4.55 6.95
CA LEU A 153 -25.55 -4.76 5.56
C LEU A 153 -24.72 -6.03 5.42
N ASP A 154 -24.71 -6.62 4.22
CA ASP A 154 -23.80 -7.71 3.88
C ASP A 154 -22.36 -7.18 3.84
N TRP A 155 -21.56 -7.55 4.84
CA TRP A 155 -20.18 -7.09 4.98
C TRP A 155 -19.31 -7.48 3.80
N LEU A 156 -19.52 -8.65 3.19
CA LEU A 156 -18.69 -9.13 2.09
C LEU A 156 -18.98 -8.36 0.80
N ARG A 157 -20.25 -8.01 0.56
CA ARG A 157 -20.63 -7.14 -0.56
C ARG A 157 -20.16 -5.70 -0.37
N VAL A 158 -20.15 -5.20 0.86
CA VAL A 158 -19.55 -3.88 1.15
C VAL A 158 -18.05 -3.91 0.82
N HIS A 159 -17.32 -4.98 1.19
CA HIS A 159 -15.91 -5.14 0.81
C HIS A 159 -15.71 -5.26 -0.71
N ASP A 160 -16.60 -5.93 -1.44
CA ASP A 160 -16.56 -5.98 -2.91
C ASP A 160 -16.54 -4.58 -3.54
N TYR A 161 -17.38 -3.66 -3.05
CA TYR A 161 -17.46 -2.30 -3.57
C TYR A 161 -16.25 -1.46 -3.15
N ILE A 162 -15.75 -1.64 -1.93
CA ILE A 162 -14.54 -0.95 -1.45
C ILE A 162 -13.32 -1.40 -2.24
N ALA A 163 -13.19 -2.70 -2.51
CA ALA A 163 -12.10 -3.26 -3.29
C ALA A 163 -11.95 -2.58 -4.65
N CYS A 164 -13.06 -2.19 -5.30
CA CYS A 164 -13.04 -1.46 -6.57
C CYS A 164 -12.47 -0.03 -6.49
N VAL A 165 -12.36 0.57 -5.29
CA VAL A 165 -11.87 1.95 -5.12
C VAL A 165 -10.47 2.01 -4.50
N VAL A 166 -10.01 0.94 -3.84
CA VAL A 166 -8.66 0.85 -3.25
C VAL A 166 -7.53 1.16 -4.26
N PRO A 167 -7.58 0.72 -5.54
CA PRO A 167 -6.51 0.99 -6.49
C PRO A 167 -6.16 2.47 -6.68
N PHE A 168 -7.08 3.41 -6.47
CA PHE A 168 -6.76 4.84 -6.53
C PHE A 168 -5.79 5.25 -5.43
N GLY A 169 -6.02 4.79 -4.20
CA GLY A 169 -5.12 5.04 -3.08
C GLY A 169 -3.75 4.42 -3.29
N LEU A 170 -3.70 3.20 -3.84
CA LEU A 170 -2.45 2.53 -4.20
C LEU A 170 -1.70 3.33 -5.28
N PHE A 171 -2.37 3.71 -6.35
CA PHE A 171 -1.77 4.49 -7.44
C PHE A 171 -1.14 5.79 -6.95
N PHE A 172 -1.91 6.66 -6.29
CA PHE A 172 -1.40 7.95 -5.82
C PHE A 172 -0.34 7.78 -4.73
N GLY A 173 -0.48 6.81 -3.83
CA GLY A 173 0.53 6.50 -2.82
C GLY A 173 1.87 6.12 -3.46
N ARG A 174 1.86 5.29 -4.50
CA ARG A 174 3.08 4.88 -5.21
C ARG A 174 3.70 6.01 -6.03
N LEU A 175 2.90 6.92 -6.57
CA LEU A 175 3.43 8.15 -7.16
C LEU A 175 4.07 9.07 -6.10
N ALA A 176 3.50 9.17 -4.91
CA ALA A 176 4.12 9.93 -3.81
C ALA A 176 5.44 9.29 -3.35
N ASN A 177 5.54 7.96 -3.29
CA ASN A 177 6.81 7.27 -3.06
C ASN A 177 7.86 7.66 -4.10
N PHE A 178 7.47 7.68 -5.38
CA PHE A 178 8.35 8.07 -6.46
C PHE A 178 8.83 9.52 -6.31
N VAL A 179 7.90 10.47 -6.09
CA VAL A 179 8.23 11.89 -5.90
C VAL A 179 9.15 12.12 -4.70
N ASN A 180 9.03 11.31 -3.66
CA ASN A 180 9.90 11.40 -2.49
C ASN A 180 11.25 10.69 -2.65
N GLY A 181 11.47 9.96 -3.75
CA GLY A 181 12.70 9.21 -3.98
C GLY A 181 12.90 8.01 -3.05
N GLU A 182 11.83 7.39 -2.55
CA GLU A 182 11.88 6.28 -1.58
C GLU A 182 11.24 5.00 -2.11
N LEU A 183 11.56 3.84 -1.51
CA LEU A 183 11.08 2.52 -1.92
C LEU A 183 11.44 2.12 -3.37
N TRP A 184 12.62 2.55 -3.81
CA TRP A 184 13.22 2.12 -5.07
C TRP A 184 13.57 0.62 -5.06
N GLY A 185 13.83 0.08 -6.24
CA GLY A 185 14.15 -1.33 -6.46
C GLY A 185 15.64 -1.64 -6.43
N LYS A 186 15.97 -2.91 -6.68
CA LYS A 186 17.37 -3.36 -6.74
C LYS A 186 18.15 -2.68 -7.88
N PRO A 187 19.50 -2.64 -7.81
CA PRO A 187 20.33 -2.14 -8.90
C PRO A 187 20.02 -2.85 -10.21
N ALA A 188 20.00 -2.10 -11.31
CA ALA A 188 19.61 -2.59 -12.62
C ALA A 188 20.29 -1.81 -13.74
N ASP A 189 20.61 -2.52 -14.82
CA ASP A 189 21.15 -1.94 -16.05
C ASP A 189 20.12 -2.06 -17.18
N VAL A 190 18.99 -1.35 -17.02
CA VAL A 190 17.93 -1.28 -18.02
C VAL A 190 17.72 0.17 -18.44
N PRO A 191 17.30 0.47 -19.69
CA PRO A 191 17.27 1.85 -20.21
C PRO A 191 16.40 2.85 -19.44
N TRP A 192 15.46 2.36 -18.63
CA TRP A 192 14.57 3.18 -17.79
C TRP A 192 14.93 3.14 -16.30
N ALA A 193 16.11 2.62 -15.95
CA ALA A 193 16.61 2.67 -14.59
C ALA A 193 16.92 4.13 -14.20
N ILE A 194 16.77 4.43 -12.91
CA ILE A 194 16.94 5.79 -12.37
C ILE A 194 18.00 5.75 -11.28
N VAL A 195 18.91 6.71 -11.32
CA VAL A 195 19.90 6.94 -10.26
C VAL A 195 19.24 7.77 -9.17
N PHE A 196 18.85 7.12 -8.07
CA PHE A 196 18.30 7.77 -6.88
C PHE A 196 19.44 8.27 -5.98
N GLU A 197 19.16 9.26 -5.15
CA GLU A 197 20.16 9.84 -4.23
C GLU A 197 20.16 9.13 -2.87
N ARG A 198 21.33 9.07 -2.24
CA ARG A 198 21.56 8.56 -0.88
C ARG A 198 21.09 7.11 -0.73
N THR A 199 21.34 6.28 -1.75
CA THR A 199 20.99 4.85 -1.73
C THR A 199 22.14 3.95 -1.31
N VAL A 200 23.35 4.50 -1.25
CA VAL A 200 24.57 3.83 -0.81
C VAL A 200 25.38 4.76 0.13
N PRO A 201 26.39 4.26 0.87
CA PRO A 201 27.27 5.12 1.66
C PRO A 201 27.92 6.22 0.82
N PHE A 202 28.23 7.38 1.43
CA PHE A 202 28.68 8.60 0.74
C PHE A 202 29.86 8.42 -0.24
N ASP A 203 30.75 7.46 0.00
CA ASP A 203 31.94 7.22 -0.82
C ASP A 203 31.70 6.18 -1.94
N VAL A 204 30.49 5.67 -2.08
CA VAL A 204 30.11 4.68 -3.10
C VAL A 204 29.32 5.36 -4.21
N PRO A 205 29.65 5.17 -5.48
CA PRO A 205 28.84 5.68 -6.59
C PRO A 205 27.41 5.14 -6.55
N GLU A 206 26.43 6.03 -6.70
CA GLU A 206 25.02 5.65 -6.75
C GLU A 206 24.72 4.77 -7.98
N PRO A 207 24.18 3.55 -7.79
CA PRO A 207 23.81 2.72 -8.92
C PRO A 207 22.47 3.16 -9.52
N ALA A 208 22.28 2.89 -10.81
CA ALA A 208 20.96 2.94 -11.42
C ALA A 208 20.09 1.80 -10.87
N ARG A 209 18.82 2.09 -10.57
CA ARG A 209 17.89 1.17 -9.91
C ARG A 209 16.57 1.11 -10.64
N HIS A 210 15.86 0.00 -10.49
CA HIS A 210 14.48 -0.08 -10.95
C HIS A 210 13.60 0.95 -10.20
N PRO A 211 12.82 1.79 -10.89
CA PRO A 211 11.82 2.63 -10.24
C PRO A 211 10.58 1.79 -9.88
N SER A 212 10.74 0.84 -8.96
CA SER A 212 9.69 -0.13 -8.57
C SER A 212 8.39 0.54 -8.12
N GLN A 213 8.45 1.76 -7.60
CA GLN A 213 7.28 2.57 -7.27
C GLN A 213 6.37 2.76 -8.48
N LEU A 214 6.94 2.99 -9.68
CA LEU A 214 6.18 3.15 -10.91
C LEU A 214 5.61 1.80 -11.39
N TYR A 215 6.31 0.69 -11.14
CA TYR A 215 5.78 -0.65 -11.43
C TYR A 215 4.57 -0.96 -10.53
N GLU A 216 4.67 -0.64 -9.24
CA GLU A 216 3.56 -0.78 -8.27
C GLU A 216 2.39 0.14 -8.65
N ALA A 217 2.65 1.38 -9.04
CA ALA A 217 1.61 2.30 -9.52
C ALA A 217 0.89 1.75 -10.77
N GLY A 218 1.66 1.20 -11.72
CA GLY A 218 1.12 0.58 -12.92
C GLY A 218 0.30 -0.68 -12.64
N LEU A 219 0.86 -1.63 -11.90
CA LEU A 219 0.24 -2.93 -11.67
C LEU A 219 -0.88 -2.89 -10.61
N GLU A 220 -0.60 -2.32 -9.44
CA GLU A 220 -1.54 -2.31 -8.30
C GLU A 220 -2.54 -1.15 -8.37
N GLY A 221 -2.19 -0.09 -9.10
CA GLY A 221 -3.08 1.02 -9.41
C GLY A 221 -3.84 0.78 -10.70
N ILE A 222 -3.20 1.02 -11.85
CA ILE A 222 -3.87 1.10 -13.15
C ILE A 222 -4.42 -0.25 -13.61
N VAL A 223 -3.59 -1.30 -13.65
CA VAL A 223 -3.99 -2.63 -14.14
C VAL A 223 -5.04 -3.25 -13.22
N LEU A 224 -4.81 -3.21 -11.91
CA LEU A 224 -5.77 -3.74 -10.94
C LEU A 224 -7.12 -3.00 -11.00
N PHE A 225 -7.09 -1.66 -11.14
CA PHE A 225 -8.30 -0.88 -11.39
C PHE A 225 -9.00 -1.32 -12.67
N ALA A 226 -8.29 -1.49 -13.78
CA ALA A 226 -8.87 -1.91 -15.05
C ALA A 226 -9.56 -3.27 -14.96
N ILE A 227 -8.95 -4.24 -14.25
CA ILE A 227 -9.53 -5.56 -14.00
C ILE A 227 -10.84 -5.43 -13.19
N LEU A 228 -10.83 -4.68 -12.09
CA LEU A 228 -11.99 -4.52 -11.23
C LEU A 228 -13.10 -3.69 -11.89
N TRP A 229 -12.73 -2.66 -12.64
CA TRP A 229 -13.63 -1.87 -13.46
C TRP A 229 -14.32 -2.76 -14.50
N PHE A 230 -13.56 -3.56 -15.24
CA PHE A 230 -14.12 -4.48 -16.23
C PHE A 230 -15.04 -5.50 -15.56
N ALA A 231 -14.60 -6.12 -14.46
CA ALA A 231 -15.40 -7.08 -13.71
C ALA A 231 -16.72 -6.46 -13.22
N PHE A 232 -16.69 -5.24 -12.65
CA PHE A 232 -17.88 -4.57 -12.14
C PHE A 232 -18.85 -4.16 -13.25
N TRP A 233 -18.35 -3.53 -14.32
CA TRP A 233 -19.18 -2.87 -15.33
C TRP A 233 -19.54 -3.76 -16.52
N ARG A 234 -18.68 -4.73 -16.86
CA ARG A 234 -18.84 -5.57 -18.06
C ARG A 234 -19.26 -7.00 -17.75
N THR A 235 -19.35 -7.37 -16.48
CA THR A 235 -19.74 -8.73 -16.07
C THR A 235 -20.81 -8.72 -14.97
N LYS A 236 -21.20 -9.92 -14.49
CA LYS A 236 -22.14 -10.09 -13.37
C LYS A 236 -21.44 -10.15 -12.00
N ALA A 237 -20.16 -9.79 -11.91
CA ALA A 237 -19.36 -9.94 -10.68
C ALA A 237 -19.96 -9.18 -9.48
N ARG A 238 -20.57 -8.00 -9.68
CA ARG A 238 -21.20 -7.21 -8.61
C ARG A 238 -22.39 -7.89 -7.91
N TYR A 239 -22.92 -8.97 -8.49
CA TYR A 239 -24.00 -9.80 -7.94
C TYR A 239 -23.50 -11.08 -7.26
N GLN A 240 -22.18 -11.27 -7.18
CA GLN A 240 -21.56 -12.46 -6.60
C GLN A 240 -20.70 -12.03 -5.40
N PRO A 241 -21.28 -12.02 -4.18
CA PRO A 241 -20.57 -11.65 -2.97
C PRO A 241 -19.19 -12.33 -2.85
N GLY A 242 -18.17 -11.51 -2.63
CA GLY A 242 -16.77 -11.91 -2.50
C GLY A 242 -16.01 -11.94 -3.82
N LYS A 243 -16.66 -11.77 -4.97
CA LYS A 243 -15.99 -11.86 -6.28
C LYS A 243 -15.03 -10.71 -6.50
N LEU A 244 -15.44 -9.47 -6.22
CA LEU A 244 -14.65 -8.28 -6.53
C LEU A 244 -13.52 -8.09 -5.52
N VAL A 245 -13.78 -8.29 -4.23
CA VAL A 245 -12.71 -8.32 -3.22
C VAL A 245 -11.77 -9.50 -3.44
N GLY A 246 -12.29 -10.66 -3.86
CA GLY A 246 -11.45 -11.80 -4.25
C GLY A 246 -10.52 -11.47 -5.44
N LEU A 247 -11.06 -10.82 -6.48
CA LEU A 247 -10.26 -10.36 -7.63
C LEU A 247 -9.21 -9.32 -7.21
N PHE A 248 -9.57 -8.41 -6.29
CA PHE A 248 -8.63 -7.43 -5.74
C PHE A 248 -7.49 -8.12 -4.98
N VAL A 249 -7.80 -9.01 -4.03
CA VAL A 249 -6.79 -9.68 -3.21
C VAL A 249 -5.90 -10.57 -4.08
N LEU A 250 -6.49 -11.30 -5.04
CA LEU A 250 -5.75 -12.12 -5.99
C LEU A 250 -4.84 -11.27 -6.88
N GLY A 251 -5.40 -10.23 -7.51
CA GLY A 251 -4.67 -9.36 -8.42
C GLY A 251 -3.56 -8.56 -7.73
N TYR A 252 -3.83 -8.03 -6.53
CA TYR A 252 -2.81 -7.38 -5.70
C TYR A 252 -1.72 -8.35 -5.29
N GLY A 253 -2.06 -9.57 -4.85
CA GLY A 253 -1.08 -10.60 -4.50
C GLY A 253 -0.18 -10.98 -5.68
N ILE A 254 -0.74 -11.15 -6.88
CA ILE A 254 0.03 -11.40 -8.11
C ILE A 254 0.92 -10.21 -8.47
N ALA A 255 0.37 -8.99 -8.47
CA ALA A 255 1.13 -7.77 -8.76
C ALA A 255 2.32 -7.61 -7.81
N ARG A 256 2.09 -7.79 -6.51
CA ARG A 256 3.14 -7.76 -5.49
C ARG A 256 4.19 -8.83 -5.71
N PHE A 257 3.77 -10.06 -5.99
CA PHE A 257 4.68 -11.16 -6.27
C PHE A 257 5.61 -10.85 -7.47
N ILE A 258 5.06 -10.22 -8.52
CA ILE A 258 5.81 -9.78 -9.71
C ILE A 258 6.78 -8.65 -9.35
N VAL A 259 6.32 -7.60 -8.66
CA VAL A 259 7.15 -6.45 -8.31
C VAL A 259 8.32 -6.86 -7.41
N GLU A 260 8.14 -7.84 -6.53
CA GLU A 260 9.16 -8.30 -5.59
C GLU A 260 10.43 -8.79 -6.30
N PHE A 261 10.34 -9.32 -7.52
CA PHE A 261 11.52 -9.67 -8.33
C PHE A 261 12.43 -8.47 -8.63
N PHE A 262 11.90 -7.26 -8.59
CA PHE A 262 12.61 -6.00 -8.83
C PHE A 262 13.01 -5.29 -7.53
N ARG A 263 12.67 -5.83 -6.36
CA ARG A 263 13.04 -5.26 -5.05
C ARG A 263 14.31 -5.92 -4.50
N GLU A 264 14.98 -5.22 -3.60
CA GLU A 264 16.12 -5.80 -2.89
C GLU A 264 15.64 -6.84 -1.88
N PRO A 265 16.26 -8.03 -1.82
CA PRO A 265 15.97 -9.00 -0.77
C PRO A 265 16.31 -8.43 0.61
N ASP A 266 15.46 -8.67 1.60
CA ASP A 266 15.74 -8.22 2.96
C ASP A 266 17.02 -8.87 3.49
N ALA A 267 17.97 -8.05 3.93
CA ALA A 267 19.27 -8.52 4.41
C ALA A 267 19.17 -9.52 5.58
N GLN A 268 18.10 -9.43 6.38
CA GLN A 268 17.83 -10.30 7.52
C GLN A 268 17.57 -11.77 7.16
N PHE A 269 17.21 -12.06 5.90
CA PHE A 269 16.92 -13.42 5.43
C PHE A 269 18.06 -14.03 4.61
N ARG A 270 19.22 -13.34 4.49
CA ARG A 270 20.42 -13.92 3.88
C ARG A 270 20.90 -15.13 4.69
N GLY A 271 21.21 -16.23 4.03
CA GLY A 271 21.60 -17.52 4.60
C GLY A 271 20.44 -18.30 5.24
N SER A 272 19.20 -17.86 5.10
CA SER A 272 18.03 -18.55 5.67
C SER A 272 17.41 -19.54 4.68
N TRP A 273 16.50 -20.39 5.19
CA TRP A 273 15.71 -21.31 4.37
C TRP A 273 14.90 -20.57 3.28
N VAL A 274 14.56 -19.29 3.51
CA VAL A 274 13.84 -18.46 2.54
C VAL A 274 14.71 -18.23 1.30
N GLU A 275 15.98 -17.88 1.47
CA GLU A 275 16.91 -17.70 0.34
C GLU A 275 17.13 -19.02 -0.42
N ALA A 276 17.18 -20.15 0.28
CA ALA A 276 17.34 -21.47 -0.34
C ALA A 276 16.18 -21.86 -1.27
N THR A 277 15.00 -21.24 -1.12
CA THR A 277 13.84 -21.48 -2.01
C THR A 277 13.92 -20.70 -3.32
N GLY A 278 14.83 -19.71 -3.44
CA GLY A 278 14.89 -18.80 -4.60
C GLY A 278 13.74 -17.79 -4.67
N ILE A 279 12.89 -17.72 -3.63
CA ILE A 279 11.71 -16.87 -3.51
C ILE A 279 11.92 -15.89 -2.36
N HIS A 280 11.65 -14.60 -2.58
CA HIS A 280 11.83 -13.55 -1.57
C HIS A 280 10.77 -13.65 -0.47
N MET A 281 11.05 -13.18 0.74
CA MET A 281 10.06 -13.20 1.84
C MET A 281 8.78 -12.45 1.46
N GLY A 282 8.90 -11.32 0.75
CA GLY A 282 7.74 -10.60 0.22
C GLY A 282 6.84 -11.45 -0.69
N GLN A 283 7.43 -12.35 -1.49
CA GLN A 283 6.69 -13.29 -2.34
C GLN A 283 5.98 -14.37 -1.52
N TRP A 284 6.61 -14.89 -0.47
CA TRP A 284 5.97 -15.82 0.47
C TRP A 284 4.73 -15.21 1.12
N LEU A 285 4.80 -13.93 1.49
CA LEU A 285 3.65 -13.19 2.05
C LEU A 285 2.53 -12.97 1.03
N CYS A 286 2.83 -13.00 -0.27
CA CYS A 286 1.82 -12.90 -1.33
C CYS A 286 1.04 -14.20 -1.52
N LEU A 287 1.62 -15.38 -1.24
CA LEU A 287 0.96 -16.67 -1.50
C LEU A 287 -0.36 -16.86 -0.74
N PRO A 288 -0.47 -16.53 0.58
CA PRO A 288 -1.75 -16.56 1.28
C PRO A 288 -2.80 -15.62 0.66
N MET A 289 -2.38 -14.45 0.17
CA MET A 289 -3.28 -13.52 -0.50
C MET A 289 -3.78 -14.11 -1.83
N ILE A 290 -2.88 -14.65 -2.64
CA ILE A 290 -3.23 -15.30 -3.92
C ILE A 290 -4.20 -16.46 -3.67
N ALA A 291 -3.90 -17.33 -2.70
CA ALA A 291 -4.75 -18.47 -2.36
C ALA A 291 -6.14 -18.02 -1.85
N GLY A 292 -6.19 -17.05 -0.93
CA GLY A 292 -7.43 -16.51 -0.39
C GLY A 292 -8.27 -15.78 -1.45
N GLY A 293 -7.63 -14.99 -2.31
CA GLY A 293 -8.26 -14.33 -3.44
C GLY A 293 -8.84 -15.34 -4.43
N LEU A 294 -8.07 -16.36 -4.79
CA LEU A 294 -8.53 -17.45 -5.66
C LEU A 294 -9.72 -18.20 -5.06
N TYR A 295 -9.65 -18.55 -3.77
CA TYR A 295 -10.75 -19.17 -3.04
C TYR A 295 -12.02 -18.33 -3.12
N LEU A 296 -11.94 -17.03 -2.84
CA LEU A 296 -13.08 -16.11 -2.92
C LEU A 296 -13.65 -16.04 -4.34
N VAL A 297 -12.78 -15.95 -5.36
CA VAL A 297 -13.18 -15.88 -6.77
C VAL A 297 -13.89 -17.15 -7.23
N LEU A 298 -13.41 -18.33 -6.84
CA LEU A 298 -13.94 -19.63 -7.26
C LEU A 298 -15.25 -19.98 -6.52
N THR A 299 -15.38 -19.58 -5.25
CA THR A 299 -16.59 -19.86 -4.45
C THR A 299 -17.70 -18.82 -4.63
N ALA A 300 -17.40 -17.66 -5.22
CA ALA A 300 -18.36 -16.57 -5.40
C ALA A 300 -19.64 -16.91 -6.19
N PRO A 301 -19.63 -17.76 -7.25
CA PRO A 301 -20.86 -18.15 -7.94
C PRO A 301 -21.89 -18.80 -7.02
N GLY A 302 -21.46 -19.57 -6.01
CA GLY A 302 -22.33 -20.20 -5.01
C GLY A 302 -22.94 -19.22 -4.00
N ARG A 303 -22.37 -18.02 -3.87
CA ARG A 303 -22.88 -16.95 -2.99
C ARG A 303 -23.81 -15.96 -3.70
N ARG A 304 -24.08 -16.17 -4.99
CA ARG A 304 -24.80 -15.21 -5.84
C ARG A 304 -26.14 -14.82 -5.21
N THR A 305 -26.33 -13.52 -4.99
CA THR A 305 -27.61 -12.98 -4.54
C THR A 305 -28.52 -12.74 -5.74
N ARG A 306 -29.76 -13.20 -5.65
CA ARG A 306 -30.78 -12.91 -6.66
C ARG A 306 -31.33 -11.51 -6.36
N VAL A 307 -30.75 -10.50 -7.00
CA VAL A 307 -31.29 -9.14 -6.91
C VAL A 307 -32.46 -9.05 -7.87
N GLU A 308 -33.68 -9.03 -7.33
CA GLU A 308 -34.84 -8.60 -8.12
C GLU A 308 -34.74 -7.09 -8.35
N PRO A 309 -34.91 -6.60 -9.59
CA PRO A 309 -34.90 -5.17 -9.87
C PRO A 309 -36.16 -4.54 -9.27
N ILE A 310 -36.10 -4.12 -8.02
CA ILE A 310 -37.14 -3.25 -7.46
C ILE A 310 -36.87 -1.84 -8.00
N ALA A 311 -37.80 -1.32 -8.80
CA ALA A 311 -37.79 0.10 -9.15
C ALA A 311 -38.09 0.91 -7.89
N GLY A 312 -37.12 1.66 -7.37
CA GLY A 312 -37.31 2.49 -6.18
C GLY A 312 -36.03 3.14 -5.66
N THR A 313 -36.19 4.25 -4.94
CA THR A 313 -35.11 5.03 -4.28
C THR A 313 -34.58 4.40 -2.99
N GLU A 314 -35.09 3.22 -2.62
CA GLU A 314 -34.75 2.51 -1.39
C GLU A 314 -33.73 1.41 -1.66
N SER A 315 -32.75 1.29 -0.76
CA SER A 315 -31.69 0.28 -0.82
C SER A 315 -32.29 -1.11 -0.58
N VAL A 316 -32.18 -2.00 -1.56
CA VAL A 316 -32.50 -3.42 -1.40
C VAL A 316 -31.33 -4.08 -0.67
N ALA A 317 -31.35 -3.97 0.66
CA ALA A 317 -30.54 -4.81 1.54
C ALA A 317 -31.02 -6.27 1.42
#